data_AF-A0A6A4QYW6-F1
#
_entry.id   AF-A0A6A4QYW6-F1
#
_cell.length_a   1.000
_cell.length_b   1.000
_cell.length_c   1.000
_cell.angle_alpha   90.00
_cell.angle_beta   90.00
_cell.angle_gamma   90.00
#
_symmetry.space_group_name_H-M   'P 1'
#
loop_
_entity.id
_entity.type
_entity.pdbx_description
1 polymer ?
#
loop_
_entity_poly.entity_id
_entity_poly.type
_entity_poly.pdbx_seq_one_letter_code
_entity_poly.pdbx_strand_id
1 'polypeptide(L)'
;MLQNLALLLVLCLYCFPIVIQGSYQHGRKPYIVYMGEMPMGRTYAIKEHHLNLLEAVTGSQKIAKKIRIHSYGKSFNGFVARLLPHEAKKLLGKENVISVFPNTHNKLHTTRSWDYLGMPLNVNRRPNIESNIIVGVLDTGISLDCPSFNDKGYGPPPPRWKGKCVTGANFTGCNKYSSFHALFSSHCYK
;
A
#
# COMPACT_ATOMS: atom_id res chain seq x y z
N MET A 1 -52.14 21.32 38.04
CA MET A 1 -51.90 21.07 36.60
C MET A 1 -50.59 21.70 36.11
N LEU A 2 -50.30 22.96 36.46
CA LEU A 2 -49.07 23.67 36.05
C LEU A 2 -47.75 23.10 36.64
N GLN A 3 -47.74 22.59 37.88
CA GLN A 3 -46.53 22.02 38.51
C GLN A 3 -46.02 20.74 37.81
N ASN A 4 -46.93 19.89 37.31
CA ASN A 4 -46.56 18.67 36.59
C ASN A 4 -45.97 19.00 35.20
N LEU A 5 -46.40 20.11 34.60
CA LEU A 5 -45.89 20.59 33.31
C LEU A 5 -44.46 21.13 33.43
N ALA A 6 -44.16 21.84 34.52
CA ALA A 6 -42.81 22.31 34.82
C ALA A 6 -41.84 21.15 35.11
N LEU A 7 -42.30 20.12 35.83
CA LEU A 7 -41.49 18.93 36.12
C LEU A 7 -41.14 18.14 34.83
N LEU A 8 -42.10 18.04 33.91
CA LEU A 8 -41.91 17.43 32.59
C LEU A 8 -40.92 18.19 31.71
N LEU A 9 -40.95 19.53 31.73
CA LEU A 9 -40.00 20.36 31.00
C LEU A 9 -38.57 20.26 31.56
N VAL A 10 -38.42 20.16 32.88
CA VAL A 10 -37.11 19.95 33.53
C VAL A 10 -36.57 18.55 33.20
N LEU A 11 -37.39 17.51 33.24
CA LEU A 11 -36.99 16.15 32.84
C LEU A 11 -36.56 16.06 31.37
N CYS A 12 -37.24 16.77 30.45
CA CYS A 12 -36.85 16.84 29.04
C CYS A 12 -35.49 17.52 28.80
N LEU A 13 -35.10 18.49 29.64
CA LEU A 13 -33.78 19.14 29.56
C LEU A 13 -32.63 18.23 30.05
N TYR A 14 -32.91 17.29 30.95
CA TYR A 14 -31.94 16.29 31.42
C TYR A 14 -31.87 15.02 30.55
N CYS A 15 -32.84 14.82 29.64
CA CYS A 15 -32.89 13.68 28.72
C CYS A 15 -32.29 13.95 27.33
N PHE A 16 -31.61 15.07 27.12
CA PHE A 16 -30.66 15.19 26.02
C PHE A 16 -29.28 14.76 26.53
N PRO A 17 -28.89 13.47 26.49
CA PRO A 17 -27.48 13.16 26.45
C PRO A 17 -26.93 13.89 25.23
N ILE A 18 -26.11 14.91 25.47
CA ILE A 18 -25.25 15.46 24.44
C ILE A 18 -24.39 14.27 24.02
N VAL A 19 -24.80 13.59 22.95
CA VAL A 19 -23.96 12.63 22.26
C VAL A 19 -22.85 13.47 21.64
N ILE A 20 -21.83 13.78 22.45
CA ILE A 20 -20.54 14.19 21.93
C ILE A 20 -20.03 12.94 21.22
N GLN A 21 -20.40 12.79 19.94
CA GLN A 21 -19.61 12.01 19.02
C GLN A 21 -18.26 12.71 18.96
N GLY A 22 -17.37 12.36 19.88
CA GLY A 22 -15.96 12.71 19.81
C GLY A 22 -15.44 12.09 18.53
N SER A 23 -15.53 12.83 17.43
CA SER A 23 -14.95 12.38 16.18
C SER A 23 -13.44 12.28 16.41
N TYR A 24 -12.95 11.05 16.47
CA TYR A 24 -11.52 10.72 16.53
C TYR A 24 -10.88 11.05 15.15
N GLN A 25 -10.98 12.32 14.73
CA GLN A 25 -10.65 12.84 13.40
C GLN A 25 -9.55 13.92 13.46
N HIS A 26 -8.80 14.04 14.56
CA HIS A 26 -7.80 15.11 14.71
C HIS A 26 -6.40 14.78 14.18
N GLY A 27 -6.14 13.54 13.73
CA GLY A 27 -4.84 13.13 13.19
C GLY A 27 -4.79 13.12 11.67
N ARG A 28 -3.66 13.56 11.09
CA ARG A 28 -3.35 13.34 9.67
C ARG A 28 -3.26 11.84 9.37
N LYS A 29 -4.01 11.36 8.38
CA LYS A 29 -4.01 9.94 7.93
C LYS A 29 -3.27 9.80 6.61
N PRO A 30 -2.68 8.64 6.28
CA PRO A 30 -2.02 8.45 4.99
C PRO A 30 -3.06 8.42 3.86
N TYR A 31 -2.85 9.25 2.84
CA TYR A 31 -3.61 9.26 1.59
C TYR A 31 -2.66 9.03 0.42
N ILE A 32 -3.17 8.39 -0.62
CA ILE A 32 -2.53 8.24 -1.92
C ILE A 32 -3.11 9.31 -2.84
N VAL A 33 -2.22 10.09 -3.45
CA VAL A 33 -2.55 11.09 -4.48
C VAL A 33 -2.03 10.54 -5.81
N TYR A 34 -2.96 10.15 -6.67
CA TYR A 34 -2.66 9.59 -7.98
C TYR A 34 -2.78 10.66 -9.05
N MET A 35 -1.74 10.79 -9.88
CA MET A 35 -1.59 11.86 -10.87
C MET A 35 -1.43 11.32 -12.31
N GLY A 36 -1.59 10.01 -12.51
CA GLY A 36 -1.60 9.40 -13.84
C GLY A 36 -0.23 9.07 -14.41
N GLU A 37 -0.11 9.21 -15.73
CA GLU A 37 1.10 8.91 -16.47
C GLU A 37 2.26 9.86 -16.11
N MET A 38 3.48 9.35 -16.24
CA MET A 38 4.69 10.13 -16.07
C MET A 38 4.85 11.16 -17.20
N PRO A 39 4.96 12.47 -16.91
CA PRO A 39 5.24 13.45 -17.95
C PRO A 39 6.63 13.22 -18.55
N MET A 40 6.70 13.13 -19.89
CA MET A 40 7.95 12.87 -20.61
C MET A 40 9.04 13.89 -20.24
N GLY A 41 10.26 13.40 -20.00
CA GLY A 41 11.47 14.22 -19.87
C GLY A 41 11.72 14.93 -18.53
N ARG A 42 10.95 14.69 -17.45
CA ARG A 42 11.06 15.46 -16.18
C ARG A 42 11.16 14.63 -14.90
N THR A 43 12.08 13.66 -14.82
CA THR A 43 12.24 12.82 -13.60
C THR A 43 12.70 13.61 -12.36
N TYR A 44 13.58 14.60 -12.50
CA TYR A 44 14.09 15.39 -11.36
C TYR A 44 13.09 16.41 -10.80
N ALA A 45 12.13 16.87 -11.61
CA ALA A 45 11.15 17.88 -11.19
C ALA A 45 9.96 17.30 -10.39
N ILE A 46 9.75 15.98 -10.40
CA ILE A 46 8.54 15.36 -9.83
C ILE A 46 8.49 15.46 -8.31
N LYS A 47 9.62 15.22 -7.62
CA LYS A 47 9.66 15.30 -6.16
C LYS A 47 9.37 16.71 -5.65
N GLU A 48 9.89 17.72 -6.34
CA GLU A 48 9.61 19.12 -6.03
C GLU A 48 8.19 19.50 -6.41
N HIS A 49 7.69 19.04 -7.55
CA HIS A 49 6.29 19.25 -7.94
C HIS A 49 5.30 18.69 -6.90
N HIS A 50 5.51 17.46 -6.42
CA HIS A 50 4.72 16.88 -5.34
C HIS A 50 4.82 17.71 -4.06
N LEU A 51 6.01 18.22 -3.73
CA LEU A 51 6.21 19.03 -2.55
C LEU A 51 5.46 20.36 -2.66
N ASN A 52 5.47 21.00 -3.83
CA ASN A 52 4.76 22.25 -4.10
C ASN A 52 3.23 22.05 -4.00
N LEU A 53 2.70 20.92 -4.49
CA LEU A 53 1.29 20.58 -4.31
C LEU A 53 0.91 20.43 -2.83
N LEU A 54 1.76 19.77 -2.04
CA LEU A 54 1.56 19.64 -0.60
C LEU A 54 1.67 20.98 0.14
N GLU A 55 2.62 21.81 -0.24
CA GLU A 55 2.78 23.15 0.32
C GLU A 55 1.54 24.01 0.04
N ALA A 56 0.99 23.94 -1.17
CA ALA A 56 -0.20 24.69 -1.57
C ALA A 56 -1.46 24.33 -0.76
N VAL A 57 -1.53 23.16 -0.13
CA VAL A 57 -2.68 22.76 0.71
C VAL A 57 -2.39 22.83 2.20
N THR A 58 -1.12 22.72 2.61
CA THR A 58 -0.72 22.81 4.02
C THR A 58 -0.35 24.24 4.46
N GLY A 59 -0.04 25.13 3.50
CA GLY A 59 0.42 26.50 3.77
C GLY A 59 1.85 26.60 4.33
N SER A 60 2.61 25.50 4.37
CA SER A 60 3.97 25.50 4.93
C SER A 60 4.85 24.43 4.29
N GLN A 61 5.94 24.85 3.66
CA GLN A 61 6.94 23.94 3.11
C GLN A 61 7.52 22.98 4.17
N LYS A 62 7.70 23.46 5.42
CA LYS A 62 8.19 22.64 6.53
C LYS A 62 7.22 21.50 6.86
N ILE A 63 5.92 21.79 6.86
CA ILE A 63 4.88 20.76 7.07
C ILE A 63 4.85 19.82 5.87
N ALA A 64 4.83 20.34 4.64
CA ALA A 64 4.82 19.56 3.41
C ALA A 64 5.97 18.53 3.35
N LYS A 65 7.19 18.95 3.69
CA LYS A 65 8.37 18.06 3.77
C LYS A 65 8.20 16.98 4.83
N LYS A 66 7.66 17.33 6.00
CA LYS A 66 7.46 16.41 7.13
C LYS A 66 6.38 15.35 6.89
N ILE A 67 5.29 15.70 6.23
CA ILE A 67 4.12 14.81 6.06
C ILE A 67 4.22 13.89 4.84
N ARG A 68 5.09 14.21 3.89
CA ARG A 68 5.32 13.39 2.70
C ARG A 68 5.98 12.07 3.09
N ILE A 69 5.34 10.96 2.75
CA ILE A 69 5.85 9.61 3.02
C ILE A 69 6.71 9.17 1.83
N HIS A 70 6.18 9.30 0.61
CA HIS A 70 6.87 8.83 -0.59
C HIS A 70 6.41 9.59 -1.84
N SER A 71 7.26 9.62 -2.86
CA SER A 71 6.94 10.15 -4.19
C SER A 71 7.24 9.09 -5.25
N TYR A 72 6.20 8.68 -5.97
CA TYR A 72 6.28 7.81 -7.13
C TYR A 72 6.59 8.64 -8.37
N GLY A 73 7.65 8.27 -9.08
CA GLY A 73 8.12 9.01 -10.25
C GLY A 73 8.92 8.14 -11.21
N LYS A 74 8.61 6.84 -11.25
CA LYS A 74 9.28 5.89 -12.16
C LYS A 74 8.29 5.35 -13.19
N SER A 75 7.26 4.63 -12.74
CA SER A 75 6.26 4.00 -13.60
C SER A 75 4.99 4.84 -13.76
N PHE A 76 4.67 5.66 -12.77
CA PHE A 76 3.52 6.56 -12.76
C PHE A 76 3.82 7.76 -11.88
N ASN A 77 3.02 8.81 -12.03
CA ASN A 77 3.11 10.03 -11.26
C ASN A 77 2.15 9.98 -10.06
N GLY A 78 2.65 10.33 -8.87
CA GLY A 78 1.85 10.37 -7.66
C GLY A 78 2.67 10.33 -6.38
N PHE A 79 2.02 10.51 -5.24
CA PHE A 79 2.70 10.52 -3.95
C PHE A 79 1.80 10.06 -2.80
N VAL A 80 2.43 9.73 -1.68
CA VAL A 80 1.74 9.39 -0.42
C VAL A 80 2.11 10.42 0.64
N ALA A 81 1.12 10.94 1.33
CA ALA A 81 1.33 11.90 2.42
C ALA A 81 0.30 11.72 3.54
N ARG A 82 0.67 12.17 4.75
CA ARG A 82 -0.25 12.26 5.88
C ARG A 82 -1.08 13.55 5.78
N LEU A 83 -2.36 13.45 5.43
CA LEU A 83 -3.26 14.56 5.18
C LEU A 83 -4.42 14.62 6.17
N LEU A 84 -4.91 15.82 6.42
CA LEU A 84 -6.24 16.05 6.98
C LEU A 84 -7.31 15.88 5.89
N PRO A 85 -8.55 15.52 6.25
CA PRO A 85 -9.62 15.33 5.26
C PRO A 85 -9.83 16.55 4.33
N HIS A 86 -9.73 17.77 4.88
CA HIS A 86 -9.89 18.99 4.09
C HIS A 86 -8.71 19.25 3.14
N GLU A 87 -7.48 18.83 3.48
CA GLU A 87 -6.32 18.95 2.61
C GLU A 87 -6.39 17.94 1.46
N ALA A 88 -6.84 16.72 1.74
CA ALA A 88 -7.11 15.72 0.72
C ALA A 88 -8.18 16.21 -0.29
N LYS A 89 -9.25 16.83 0.21
CA LYS A 89 -10.28 17.47 -0.64
C LYS A 89 -9.71 18.62 -1.48
N LYS A 90 -8.84 19.46 -0.92
CA LYS A 90 -8.17 20.54 -1.67
C LYS A 90 -7.25 20.00 -2.76
N LEU A 91 -6.50 18.92 -2.49
CA LEU A 91 -5.63 18.28 -3.48
C LEU A 91 -6.42 17.68 -4.65
N LEU A 92 -7.60 17.11 -4.39
CA LEU A 92 -8.45 16.58 -5.46
C LEU A 92 -8.87 17.66 -6.48
N GLY A 93 -8.94 18.92 -6.06
CA GLY A 93 -9.22 20.05 -6.94
C GLY A 93 -7.99 20.67 -7.62
N LYS A 94 -6.78 20.10 -7.46
CA LYS A 94 -5.57 20.60 -8.12
C LYS A 94 -5.42 20.02 -9.52
N GLU A 95 -4.87 20.81 -10.42
CA GLU A 95 -4.52 20.38 -11.76
C GLU A 95 -3.58 19.16 -11.72
N ASN A 96 -3.78 18.22 -12.63
CA ASN A 96 -3.02 16.97 -12.75
C ASN A 96 -3.15 15.99 -11.57
N VAL A 97 -4.09 16.23 -10.64
CA VAL A 97 -4.50 15.22 -9.65
C VAL A 97 -5.74 14.50 -10.17
N ILE A 98 -5.62 13.18 -10.39
CA ILE A 98 -6.71 12.35 -10.91
C ILE A 98 -7.57 11.81 -9.77
N SER A 99 -6.95 11.33 -8.69
CA SER A 99 -7.69 10.85 -7.52
C SER A 99 -6.90 11.00 -6.23
N VAL A 100 -7.63 11.15 -5.12
CA VAL A 100 -7.09 11.18 -3.76
C VAL A 100 -7.92 10.25 -2.90
N PHE A 101 -7.29 9.22 -2.34
CA PHE A 101 -8.00 8.21 -1.55
C PHE A 101 -7.16 7.75 -0.35
N PRO A 102 -7.80 7.29 0.74
CA PRO A 102 -7.08 6.80 1.91
C PRO A 102 -6.16 5.62 1.56
N ASN A 103 -4.96 5.59 2.13
CA ASN A 103 -4.10 4.42 2.04
C ASN A 103 -4.67 3.28 2.89
N THR A 104 -4.94 2.14 2.27
CA THR A 104 -5.50 0.95 2.93
C THR A 104 -4.51 -0.21 2.91
N HIS A 105 -4.59 -1.07 3.92
CA HIS A 105 -3.92 -2.36 3.87
C HIS A 105 -4.77 -3.35 3.09
N ASN A 106 -4.15 -4.05 2.14
CA ASN A 106 -4.79 -5.17 1.47
C ASN A 106 -4.77 -6.40 2.38
N LYS A 107 -5.87 -7.16 2.40
CA LYS A 107 -5.94 -8.44 3.12
C LYS A 107 -5.48 -9.55 2.19
N LEU A 108 -4.78 -10.53 2.74
CA LEU A 108 -4.41 -11.72 1.97
C LEU A 108 -5.67 -12.49 1.59
N HIS A 109 -5.81 -12.81 0.31
CA HIS A 109 -6.98 -13.52 -0.21
C HIS A 109 -6.83 -15.05 -0.11
N THR A 110 -5.62 -15.57 -0.32
CA THR A 110 -5.33 -17.00 -0.22
C THR A 110 -3.85 -17.22 0.07
N THR A 111 -3.54 -18.26 0.84
CA THR A 111 -2.19 -18.84 0.97
C THR A 111 -2.03 -20.12 0.16
N ARG A 112 -3.12 -20.61 -0.46
CA ARG A 112 -3.19 -21.89 -1.18
C ARG A 112 -3.59 -21.67 -2.62
N SER A 113 -2.76 -20.95 -3.38
CA SER A 113 -3.06 -20.62 -4.78
C SER A 113 -3.28 -21.86 -5.66
N TRP A 114 -2.55 -22.95 -5.41
CA TRP A 114 -2.69 -24.19 -6.16
C TRP A 114 -4.08 -24.80 -5.99
N ASP A 115 -4.51 -24.98 -4.74
CA ASP A 115 -5.86 -25.49 -4.40
C ASP A 115 -6.96 -24.51 -4.83
N TYR A 116 -6.73 -23.21 -4.64
CA TYR A 116 -7.66 -22.14 -5.01
C TYR A 116 -7.96 -22.14 -6.51
N LEU A 117 -6.95 -22.43 -7.34
CA LEU A 117 -7.10 -22.55 -8.79
C LEU A 117 -7.59 -23.93 -9.23
N GLY A 118 -7.76 -24.89 -8.30
CA GLY A 118 -8.18 -26.26 -8.62
C GLY A 118 -7.15 -27.02 -9.47
N MET A 119 -5.85 -26.72 -9.30
CA MET A 119 -4.80 -27.33 -10.12
C MET A 119 -4.55 -28.79 -9.72
N PRO A 120 -4.40 -29.72 -10.68
CA PRO A 120 -4.11 -31.12 -10.37
C PRO A 120 -2.68 -31.26 -9.85
N LEU A 121 -2.44 -32.15 -8.88
CA LEU A 121 -1.08 -32.41 -8.36
C LEU A 121 -0.14 -33.01 -9.42
N ASN A 122 -0.70 -33.79 -10.35
CA ASN A 122 0.03 -34.41 -11.43
C ASN A 122 -0.18 -33.60 -12.72
N VAL A 123 0.87 -32.95 -13.19
CA VAL A 123 0.85 -32.16 -14.43
C VAL A 123 1.93 -32.69 -15.37
N ASN A 124 1.57 -32.96 -16.62
CA ASN A 124 2.54 -33.22 -17.69
C ASN A 124 3.27 -31.92 -18.01
N ARG A 125 4.49 -31.79 -17.48
CA ARG A 125 5.34 -30.61 -17.64
C ARG A 125 5.83 -30.47 -19.08
N ARG A 126 5.96 -29.23 -19.53
CA ARG A 126 6.49 -28.86 -20.85
C ARG A 126 7.67 -27.91 -20.66
N PRO A 127 8.88 -28.42 -20.39
CA PRO A 127 10.03 -27.60 -20.02
C PRO A 127 10.34 -26.50 -21.02
N ASN A 128 10.15 -26.74 -22.32
CA ASN A 128 10.42 -25.78 -23.39
C ASN A 128 9.53 -24.53 -23.31
N ILE A 129 8.34 -24.64 -22.73
CA ILE A 129 7.37 -23.53 -22.55
C ILE A 129 7.46 -22.97 -21.13
N GLU A 130 7.70 -23.83 -20.14
CA GLU A 130 7.69 -23.49 -18.71
C GLU A 130 9.04 -22.95 -18.19
N SER A 131 10.04 -22.79 -19.06
CA SER A 131 11.37 -22.28 -18.71
C SER A 131 11.56 -20.82 -19.11
N ASN A 132 12.53 -20.14 -18.48
CA ASN A 132 12.92 -18.76 -18.81
C ASN A 132 11.84 -17.68 -18.58
N ILE A 133 10.84 -17.98 -17.76
CA ILE A 133 9.80 -17.05 -17.33
C ILE A 133 10.20 -16.39 -16.00
N ILE A 134 9.97 -15.08 -15.89
CA ILE A 134 10.12 -14.33 -14.64
C ILE A 134 8.72 -13.97 -14.17
N VAL A 135 8.34 -14.44 -12.98
CA VAL A 135 7.05 -14.16 -12.36
C VAL A 135 7.27 -13.22 -11.17
N GLY A 136 6.62 -12.07 -11.20
CA GLY A 136 6.59 -11.14 -10.06
C GLY A 136 5.40 -11.46 -9.16
N VAL A 137 5.65 -11.70 -7.87
CA VAL A 137 4.61 -11.99 -6.88
C VAL A 137 4.65 -10.93 -5.79
N LEU A 138 3.53 -10.24 -5.57
CA LEU A 138 3.33 -9.34 -4.44
C LEU A 138 2.59 -10.11 -3.35
N ASP A 139 3.35 -10.60 -2.38
CA ASP A 139 2.83 -11.39 -1.27
C ASP A 139 3.44 -10.89 0.04
N THR A 140 2.98 -11.48 1.15
CA THR A 140 3.60 -11.31 2.45
C THR A 140 5.06 -11.76 2.47
N GLY A 141 5.51 -12.60 1.53
CA GLY A 141 6.91 -13.04 1.46
C GLY A 141 6.99 -14.57 1.49
N ILE A 142 8.19 -15.10 1.30
CA ILE A 142 8.42 -16.54 1.26
C ILE A 142 9.44 -16.96 2.31
N SER A 143 9.33 -18.19 2.80
CA SER A 143 10.36 -18.81 3.62
C SER A 143 11.34 -19.60 2.74
N LEU A 144 12.64 -19.31 2.89
CA LEU A 144 13.70 -19.96 2.11
C LEU A 144 13.99 -21.39 2.57
N ASP A 145 13.59 -21.74 3.79
CA ASP A 145 13.75 -23.09 4.34
C ASP A 145 12.72 -24.08 3.76
N CYS A 146 11.77 -23.61 2.93
CA CYS A 146 10.78 -24.47 2.31
C CYS A 146 11.39 -25.31 1.17
N PRO A 147 11.07 -26.62 1.09
CA PRO A 147 11.53 -27.49 -0.01
C PRO A 147 11.19 -26.96 -1.41
N SER A 148 10.04 -26.28 -1.55
CA SER A 148 9.58 -25.66 -2.81
C SER A 148 10.53 -24.60 -3.38
N PHE A 149 11.42 -24.02 -2.55
CA PHE A 149 12.37 -22.99 -2.96
C PHE A 149 13.83 -23.46 -2.97
N ASN A 150 14.05 -24.78 -2.95
CA ASN A 150 15.38 -25.37 -3.11
C ASN A 150 15.87 -25.28 -4.57
N ASP A 151 17.09 -24.78 -4.76
CA ASP A 151 17.71 -24.62 -6.08
C ASP A 151 18.18 -25.94 -6.72
N LYS A 152 18.15 -27.06 -5.99
CA LYS A 152 18.61 -28.37 -6.48
C LYS A 152 17.81 -28.82 -7.70
N GLY A 153 18.52 -29.10 -8.79
CA GLY A 153 17.93 -29.55 -10.05
C GLY A 153 17.53 -28.44 -11.02
N TYR A 154 17.69 -27.16 -10.65
CA TYR A 154 17.41 -26.02 -11.52
C TYR A 154 18.69 -25.48 -12.20
N GLY A 155 18.59 -25.16 -13.50
CA GLY A 155 19.63 -24.47 -14.28
C GLY A 155 19.70 -22.97 -13.98
N PRO A 156 20.68 -22.22 -14.51
CA PRO A 156 20.88 -20.81 -14.14
C PRO A 156 19.63 -19.93 -14.37
N PRO A 157 19.49 -18.80 -13.63
CA PRO A 157 18.40 -17.86 -13.85
C PRO A 157 18.33 -17.38 -15.31
N PRO A 158 17.15 -16.96 -15.78
CA PRO A 158 17.00 -16.48 -17.17
C PRO A 158 17.98 -15.33 -17.44
N PRO A 159 18.63 -15.25 -18.63
CA PRO A 159 19.66 -14.23 -18.90
C PRO A 159 19.19 -12.77 -18.73
N ARG A 160 17.88 -12.54 -18.88
CA ARG A 160 17.22 -11.24 -18.68
C ARG A 160 16.89 -10.90 -17.22
N TRP A 161 17.12 -11.82 -16.28
CA TRP A 161 16.90 -11.59 -14.85
C TRP A 161 17.92 -10.59 -14.32
N LYS A 162 17.41 -9.48 -13.76
CA LYS A 162 18.23 -8.40 -13.17
C LYS A 162 18.03 -8.28 -11.65
N GLY A 163 17.36 -9.25 -11.04
CA GLY A 163 17.14 -9.27 -9.60
C GLY A 163 18.46 -9.36 -8.85
N LYS A 164 18.50 -8.73 -7.68
CA LYS A 164 19.63 -8.81 -6.75
C LYS A 164 19.11 -9.32 -5.42
N CYS A 165 19.87 -10.18 -4.78
CA CYS A 165 19.56 -10.54 -3.41
C CYS A 165 19.69 -9.28 -2.53
N VAL A 166 18.63 -8.96 -1.80
CA VAL A 166 18.60 -7.87 -0.84
C VAL A 166 18.38 -8.49 0.52
N THR A 167 19.38 -8.36 1.39
CA THR A 167 19.29 -8.76 2.79
C THR A 167 18.75 -7.60 3.63
N GLY A 168 18.17 -7.92 4.78
CA GLY A 168 17.55 -6.97 5.68
C GLY A 168 17.37 -7.59 7.07
N ALA A 169 16.77 -6.84 8.01
CA ALA A 169 16.71 -7.26 9.42
C ALA A 169 16.13 -8.69 9.63
N ASN A 170 15.13 -9.07 8.82
CA ASN A 170 14.52 -10.40 8.85
C ASN A 170 14.76 -11.20 7.54
N PHE A 171 15.72 -10.79 6.71
CA PHE A 171 16.07 -11.42 5.43
C PHE A 171 17.55 -11.79 5.44
N THR A 172 17.83 -13.04 5.81
CA THR A 172 19.19 -13.55 6.00
C THR A 172 19.85 -14.03 4.70
N GLY A 173 19.08 -14.18 3.61
CA GLY A 173 19.61 -14.62 2.33
C GLY A 173 18.55 -14.61 1.22
N CYS A 174 18.94 -15.15 0.07
CA CYS A 174 18.06 -15.45 -1.07
C CYS A 174 18.55 -16.75 -1.72
N ASN A 175 17.66 -17.47 -2.41
CA ASN A 175 18.08 -18.53 -3.32
C ASN A 175 18.55 -17.94 -4.67
N LYS A 176 19.02 -18.77 -5.60
CA LYS A 176 19.57 -18.32 -6.89
C LYS A 176 18.56 -17.54 -7.76
N TYR A 177 17.27 -17.79 -7.59
CA TYR A 177 16.20 -17.25 -8.44
C TYR A 177 15.37 -16.15 -7.79
N SER A 178 15.61 -15.85 -6.52
CA SER A 178 14.77 -14.94 -5.75
C SER A 178 15.46 -13.64 -5.36
N SER A 179 14.66 -12.58 -5.26
CA SER A 179 15.09 -11.24 -4.85
C SER A 179 13.92 -10.59 -4.11
N PHE A 180 14.11 -10.25 -2.84
CA PHE A 180 13.00 -9.82 -1.96
C PHE A 180 13.09 -8.34 -1.58
N HIS A 181 11.92 -7.75 -1.33
CA HIS A 181 11.81 -6.41 -0.75
C HIS A 181 10.52 -6.24 0.07
N ALA A 182 10.10 -7.23 0.88
CA ALA A 182 9.03 -7.03 1.87
C ALA A 182 8.89 -8.23 2.82
N LEU A 183 8.66 -7.92 4.11
CA LEU A 183 8.42 -8.79 5.28
C LEU A 183 7.16 -9.64 5.17
N PHE A 184 7.27 -10.86 5.73
CA PHE A 184 6.25 -11.79 6.28
C PHE A 184 6.26 -13.22 5.70
N SER A 185 5.95 -14.18 6.56
CA SER A 185 6.16 -15.62 6.35
C SER A 185 4.91 -16.27 5.76
N SER A 186 5.04 -16.91 4.60
CA SER A 186 4.09 -17.92 4.11
C SER A 186 4.48 -19.30 4.67
N HIS A 187 3.49 -20.12 5.03
CA HIS A 187 3.73 -21.51 5.44
C HIS A 187 4.40 -22.32 4.32
N CYS A 188 5.39 -23.15 4.67
CA CYS A 188 6.00 -24.08 3.73
C CYS A 188 5.02 -25.18 3.34
N TYR A 189 4.79 -25.34 2.04
CA TYR A 189 4.11 -26.51 1.50
C TYR A 189 5.15 -27.54 1.04
N LYS A 190 4.81 -28.82 1.22
CA LYS A 190 5.59 -29.97 0.75
C LYS A 190 5.42 -30.16 -0.75
#